data_AF-A0A818R6I9-F1
#
_entry.id   AF-A0A818R6I9-F1
#
_cell.length_a   1.000
_cell.length_b   1.000
_cell.length_c   1.000
_cell.angle_alpha   90.00
_cell.angle_beta   90.00
_cell.angle_gamma   90.00
#
_symmetry.space_group_name_H-M   'P 1'
#
loop_
_entity.id
_entity.type
_entity.pdbx_description
1 polymer ?
#
loop_
_entity_poly.entity_id
_entity_poly.type
_entity_poly.pdbx_seq_one_letter_code
_entity_poly.pdbx_strand_id
1 'polypeptide(L)'
;MSIHFNQSALVIVCLICLTIGLYSWQWWQKYNLTTNHFIHPTPKTDLDDLEKAILLDNKDITKCQHFAQGKQLLVADSNGYLCERHHLEKTTGCCQILSPSTRGPHICDSCSLISHCCTSFEDCTSCCLKADHRIHLQNYIRSRDLKTKLLLSHLSTPFDVCLSRCRTHSNSVIHENEYIDIAHKYCFSSISNKK
;
A
#
# COMPACT_ATOMS: atom_id res chain seq x y z
N MET A 1 -71.25 19.35 15.50
CA MET A 1 -70.75 19.66 14.15
C MET A 1 -70.09 18.41 13.62
N SER A 2 -70.87 17.53 12.99
CA SER A 2 -70.41 16.19 12.57
C SER A 2 -69.90 16.25 11.14
N ILE A 3 -68.62 15.93 10.94
CA ILE A 3 -67.98 15.93 9.62
C ILE A 3 -68.41 14.63 8.90
N HIS A 4 -69.29 14.75 7.92
CA HIS A 4 -69.62 13.65 7.02
C HIS A 4 -68.46 13.46 6.02
N PHE A 5 -67.67 12.40 6.21
CA PHE A 5 -66.66 12.00 5.23
C PHE A 5 -67.35 11.27 4.06
N ASN A 6 -67.33 11.89 2.89
CA ASN A 6 -67.87 11.32 1.66
C ASN A 6 -66.95 10.20 1.17
N GLN A 7 -67.46 8.97 1.02
CA GLN A 7 -66.68 7.80 0.59
C GLN A 7 -65.93 8.03 -0.73
N SER A 8 -66.48 8.86 -1.62
CA SER A 8 -65.84 9.25 -2.88
C SER A 8 -64.53 10.03 -2.69
N ALA A 9 -64.43 10.84 -1.63
CA ALA A 9 -63.23 11.62 -1.34
C ALA A 9 -62.05 10.74 -0.88
N LEU A 10 -62.34 9.66 -0.16
CA LEU A 10 -61.31 8.69 0.27
C LEU A 10 -60.69 7.95 -0.91
N VAL A 11 -61.50 7.58 -1.92
CA VAL A 11 -61.01 6.91 -3.13
C VAL A 11 -60.09 7.84 -3.92
N ILE A 12 -60.46 9.12 -4.06
CA ILE A 12 -59.65 10.11 -4.78
C ILE A 12 -58.31 10.35 -4.09
N VAL A 13 -58.30 10.49 -2.76
CA VAL A 13 -57.06 10.68 -1.98
C VAL A 13 -56.13 9.46 -2.13
N CYS A 14 -56.67 8.25 -2.08
CA CYS A 14 -55.89 7.03 -2.32
C CYS A 14 -55.25 6.99 -3.72
N LEU A 15 -56.00 7.34 -4.76
CA LEU A 15 -55.48 7.38 -6.14
C LEU A 15 -54.37 8.43 -6.30
N ILE A 16 -54.51 9.59 -5.67
CA ILE A 16 -53.48 10.64 -5.67
C ILE A 16 -52.21 10.17 -4.93
N CYS A 17 -52.34 9.53 -3.76
CA CYS A 17 -51.19 9.01 -3.03
C CYS A 17 -50.45 7.90 -3.80
N LEU A 18 -51.18 7.01 -4.47
CA LEU A 18 -50.57 5.94 -5.27
C LEU A 18 -49.83 6.48 -6.49
N THR A 19 -50.38 7.48 -7.18
CA THR A 19 -49.72 8.11 -8.33
C THR A 19 -48.46 8.88 -7.92
N ILE A 20 -48.51 9.64 -6.82
CA ILE A 20 -47.33 10.34 -6.27
C ILE A 20 -46.26 9.33 -5.83
N GLY A 21 -46.65 8.23 -5.18
CA GLY A 21 -45.73 7.17 -4.76
C GLY A 21 -45.01 6.51 -5.94
N LEU A 22 -45.75 6.18 -7.01
CA LEU A 22 -45.18 5.59 -8.23
C LEU A 22 -44.27 6.58 -8.98
N TYR A 23 -44.66 7.85 -9.08
CA TYR A 23 -43.82 8.87 -9.75
C TYR A 23 -42.53 9.10 -8.96
N SER A 24 -42.62 9.17 -7.63
CA SER A 24 -41.45 9.33 -6.75
C SER A 24 -40.51 8.12 -6.83
N TRP A 25 -41.05 6.89 -6.89
CA TRP A 25 -40.25 5.68 -7.07
C TRP A 25 -39.53 5.64 -8.42
N GLN A 26 -40.22 5.96 -9.51
CA GLN A 26 -39.63 6.03 -10.85
C GLN A 26 -38.55 7.11 -10.93
N TRP A 27 -38.79 8.27 -10.32
CA TRP A 27 -37.81 9.36 -10.25
C TRP A 27 -36.59 8.97 -9.44
N TRP A 28 -36.77 8.27 -8.31
CA TRP A 28 -35.68 7.72 -7.50
C TRP A 28 -34.86 6.68 -8.28
N GLN A 29 -35.50 5.77 -9.02
CA GLN A 29 -34.79 4.81 -9.88
C GLN A 29 -33.95 5.51 -10.96
N LYS A 30 -34.49 6.57 -11.58
CA LYS A 30 -33.77 7.37 -12.59
C LYS A 30 -32.59 8.15 -12.01
N TYR A 31 -32.76 8.74 -10.83
CA TYR A 31 -31.69 9.47 -10.13
C TYR A 31 -30.51 8.55 -9.78
N ASN A 32 -30.80 7.32 -9.31
CA ASN A 32 -29.78 6.31 -8.97
C ASN A 32 -28.99 5.79 -10.19
N LEU A 33 -29.60 5.79 -11.39
CA LEU A 33 -28.92 5.37 -12.63
C LEU A 33 -27.97 6.46 -13.17
N THR A 34 -28.30 7.74 -12.97
CA THR A 34 -27.48 8.87 -13.45
C THR A 34 -26.29 9.21 -12.53
N THR A 35 -26.35 8.87 -11.24
CA THR A 35 -25.25 9.09 -10.30
C THR A 35 -24.14 8.06 -10.38
N ASN A 36 -24.34 6.95 -11.11
CA ASN A 36 -23.34 5.89 -11.28
C ASN A 36 -22.33 6.14 -12.42
N HIS A 37 -22.41 7.24 -13.18
CA HIS A 37 -21.49 7.49 -14.30
C HIS A 37 -20.49 8.64 -14.07
N PHE A 38 -20.53 9.32 -12.93
CA PHE A 38 -19.50 10.31 -12.54
C PHE A 38 -19.18 10.19 -11.04
N ILE A 39 -18.83 8.98 -10.62
CA ILE A 39 -17.97 8.80 -9.46
C ILE A 39 -16.58 8.60 -10.04
N HIS A 40 -15.71 9.61 -9.98
CA HIS A 40 -14.29 9.32 -9.94
C HIS A 40 -14.11 8.33 -8.77
N PRO A 41 -13.64 7.09 -8.99
CA PRO A 41 -13.42 6.18 -7.89
C PRO A 41 -12.46 6.88 -6.93
N THR A 42 -12.93 7.10 -5.70
CA THR A 42 -12.04 7.55 -4.63
C THR A 42 -10.89 6.56 -4.51
N PRO A 43 -9.64 7.00 -4.27
CA PRO A 43 -8.42 6.17 -4.22
C PRO A 43 -8.34 5.27 -2.97
N LYS A 44 -9.48 4.76 -2.52
CA LYS A 44 -9.65 3.96 -1.30
C LYS A 44 -9.54 2.46 -1.59
N THR A 45 -9.92 2.04 -2.79
CA THR A 45 -9.80 0.65 -3.26
C THR A 45 -8.35 0.19 -3.33
N ASP A 46 -7.45 1.03 -3.84
CA ASP A 46 -6.07 0.62 -4.10
C ASP A 46 -5.24 0.50 -2.80
N LEU A 47 -5.52 1.35 -1.80
CA LEU A 47 -4.85 1.26 -0.49
C LEU A 47 -5.32 0.06 0.33
N ASP A 48 -6.62 -0.25 0.30
CA ASP A 48 -7.20 -1.41 1.00
C ASP A 48 -6.70 -2.72 0.38
N ASP A 49 -6.54 -2.77 -0.95
CA ASP A 49 -6.00 -3.94 -1.64
C ASP A 49 -4.49 -4.11 -1.41
N LEU A 50 -3.73 -3.02 -1.30
CA LEU A 50 -2.32 -3.06 -0.89
C LEU A 50 -2.16 -3.54 0.56
N GLU A 51 -3.06 -3.13 1.46
CA GLU A 51 -3.07 -3.61 2.84
C GLU A 51 -3.35 -5.12 2.92
N LYS A 52 -4.31 -5.62 2.11
CA LYS A 52 -4.56 -7.07 1.97
C LYS A 52 -3.35 -7.80 1.39
N ALA A 53 -2.68 -7.24 0.39
CA ALA A 53 -1.50 -7.87 -0.23
C ALA A 53 -0.36 -8.11 0.78
N ILE A 54 -0.16 -7.20 1.73
CA ILE A 54 0.81 -7.36 2.83
C ILE A 54 0.42 -8.45 3.82
N LEU A 55 -0.88 -8.60 4.06
CA LEU A 55 -1.40 -9.61 4.96
C LEU A 55 -1.38 -11.02 4.35
N LEU A 56 -1.63 -11.11 3.04
CA LEU A 56 -1.80 -12.38 2.34
C LEU A 56 -0.48 -13.05 1.93
N ASP A 57 0.64 -12.31 1.93
CA ASP A 57 2.01 -12.82 1.63
C ASP A 57 2.05 -13.83 0.46
N ASN A 58 1.25 -13.59 -0.58
CA ASN A 58 1.20 -14.44 -1.76
C ASN A 58 2.44 -14.17 -2.61
N LYS A 59 3.49 -14.92 -2.32
CA LYS A 59 4.79 -14.78 -2.96
C LYS A 59 4.89 -15.73 -4.15
N ASP A 60 5.04 -15.18 -5.35
CA ASP A 60 5.43 -15.98 -6.50
C ASP A 60 6.93 -16.31 -6.39
N ILE A 61 7.22 -17.55 -6.01
CA ILE A 61 8.61 -18.01 -5.82
C ILE A 61 9.29 -18.26 -7.18
N THR A 62 8.52 -18.38 -8.27
CA THR A 62 9.02 -18.74 -9.60
C THR A 62 9.46 -17.52 -10.42
N LYS A 63 8.93 -16.34 -10.11
CA LYS A 63 9.32 -15.06 -10.71
C LYS A 63 9.48 -14.00 -9.65
N CYS A 64 10.61 -13.33 -9.67
CA CYS A 64 10.90 -12.26 -8.72
C CYS A 64 10.93 -10.91 -9.41
N GLN A 65 10.39 -9.92 -8.71
CA GLN A 65 10.81 -8.55 -8.94
C GLN A 65 12.17 -8.36 -8.29
N HIS A 66 13.02 -7.52 -8.86
CA HIS A 66 14.29 -7.17 -8.26
C HIS A 66 14.54 -5.69 -8.39
N PHE A 67 15.34 -5.16 -7.48
CA PHE A 67 15.80 -3.79 -7.54
C PHE A 67 17.32 -3.76 -7.47
N ALA A 68 17.90 -3.07 -8.45
CA ALA A 68 19.34 -2.89 -8.56
C ALA A 68 19.60 -1.39 -8.73
N GLN A 69 20.16 -0.74 -7.71
CA GLN A 69 20.46 0.69 -7.77
C GLN A 69 21.86 0.94 -8.32
N GLY A 70 21.94 1.63 -9.46
CA GLY A 70 23.20 2.14 -10.03
C GLY A 70 24.31 1.09 -10.19
N LYS A 71 25.54 1.46 -9.80
CA LYS A 71 26.75 0.61 -9.88
C LYS A 71 26.87 -0.42 -8.75
N GLN A 72 25.92 -0.47 -7.81
CA GLN A 72 26.02 -1.39 -6.66
C GLN A 72 26.03 -2.83 -7.13
N LEU A 73 26.93 -3.65 -6.58
CA LEU A 73 27.07 -5.06 -6.96
C LEU A 73 25.93 -5.91 -6.42
N LEU A 74 25.29 -5.49 -5.33
CA LEU A 74 24.25 -6.22 -4.63
C LEU A 74 22.85 -5.92 -5.22
N VAL A 75 21.99 -6.93 -5.23
CA VAL A 75 20.61 -6.89 -5.69
C VAL A 75 19.73 -7.53 -4.63
N ALA A 76 18.57 -6.92 -4.38
CA ALA A 76 17.50 -7.51 -3.59
C ALA A 76 16.36 -7.95 -4.51
N ASP A 77 15.83 -9.14 -4.28
CA ASP A 77 14.66 -9.66 -4.98
C ASP A 77 13.41 -9.67 -4.07
N SER A 78 12.23 -9.88 -4.67
CA SER A 78 10.95 -10.00 -3.93
C SER A 78 10.90 -11.25 -3.06
N ASN A 79 11.74 -12.24 -3.37
CA ASN A 79 12.31 -13.32 -2.53
C ASN A 79 12.76 -12.87 -1.13
N GLY A 80 13.20 -11.62 -1.01
CA GLY A 80 13.98 -11.14 0.12
C GLY A 80 15.41 -11.68 0.11
N TYR A 81 15.86 -12.38 -0.93
CA TYR A 81 17.24 -12.81 -1.09
C TYR A 81 18.10 -11.63 -1.54
N LEU A 82 19.39 -11.72 -1.19
CA LEU A 82 20.38 -10.73 -1.57
C LEU A 82 21.49 -11.44 -2.33
N CYS A 83 21.76 -11.02 -3.55
CA CYS A 83 22.81 -11.63 -4.37
C CYS A 83 23.59 -10.57 -5.13
N GLU A 84 24.79 -10.94 -5.58
CA GLU A 84 25.47 -10.10 -6.56
C GLU A 84 24.75 -10.13 -7.90
N ARG A 85 24.85 -9.05 -8.67
CA ARG A 85 24.16 -8.91 -9.96
C ARG A 85 24.44 -10.06 -10.93
N HIS A 86 25.62 -10.67 -10.88
CA HIS A 86 25.96 -11.80 -11.76
C HIS A 86 25.33 -13.13 -11.32
N HIS A 87 24.85 -13.23 -10.08
CA HIS A 87 24.06 -14.34 -9.54
C HIS A 87 22.55 -14.08 -9.62
N LEU A 88 22.13 -13.01 -10.30
CA LEU A 88 20.73 -12.76 -10.63
C LEU A 88 20.34 -13.57 -11.87
N GLU A 89 19.37 -14.46 -11.73
CA GLU A 89 18.88 -15.29 -12.81
C GLU A 89 18.08 -14.45 -13.81
N LYS A 90 18.51 -14.40 -15.07
CA LYS A 90 17.91 -13.50 -16.07
C LYS A 90 16.49 -13.90 -16.46
N THR A 91 16.17 -15.19 -16.35
CA THR A 91 14.88 -15.75 -16.77
C THR A 91 13.78 -15.53 -15.73
N THR A 92 14.09 -15.75 -14.46
CA THR A 92 13.14 -15.61 -13.34
C THR A 92 13.20 -14.24 -12.67
N GLY A 93 14.31 -13.53 -12.80
CA GLY A 93 14.59 -12.28 -12.08
C GLY A 93 14.91 -12.49 -10.60
N CYS A 94 15.07 -13.75 -10.16
CA CYS A 94 15.38 -14.12 -8.77
C CYS A 94 16.88 -14.31 -8.55
N CYS A 95 17.32 -14.18 -7.31
CA CYS A 95 18.67 -14.56 -6.91
C CYS A 95 18.87 -16.08 -6.98
N GLN A 96 20.02 -16.52 -7.50
CA GLN A 96 20.40 -17.94 -7.53
C GLN A 96 20.74 -18.43 -6.12
N ILE A 97 19.89 -19.27 -5.54
CA ILE A 97 19.99 -19.71 -4.13
C ILE A 97 21.27 -20.51 -3.85
N LEU A 98 21.76 -21.26 -4.83
CA LEU A 98 22.94 -22.12 -4.67
C LEU A 98 24.28 -21.38 -4.84
N SER A 99 24.25 -20.10 -5.20
CA SER A 99 25.46 -19.32 -5.43
C SER A 99 26.10 -18.88 -4.12
N PRO A 100 27.44 -18.93 -4.00
CA PRO A 100 28.13 -18.78 -2.71
C PRO A 100 28.02 -17.38 -2.10
N SER A 101 27.77 -16.33 -2.90
CA SER A 101 27.55 -14.97 -2.40
C SER A 101 26.08 -14.57 -2.28
N THR A 102 25.16 -15.49 -2.57
CA THR A 102 23.74 -15.28 -2.30
C THR A 102 23.49 -15.46 -0.81
N ARG A 103 22.97 -14.41 -0.19
CA ARG A 103 22.54 -14.40 1.20
C ARG A 103 21.06 -14.75 1.26
N GLY A 104 20.69 -15.50 2.28
CA GLY A 104 19.33 -16.00 2.52
C GLY A 104 18.27 -14.90 2.62
N PRO A 105 16.99 -15.29 2.66
CA PRO A 105 15.90 -14.33 2.58
C PRO A 105 15.76 -13.56 3.90
N HIS A 106 15.39 -12.28 3.80
CA HIS A 106 14.98 -11.44 4.93
C HIS A 106 16.09 -11.19 5.97
N ILE A 107 17.35 -11.23 5.55
CA ILE A 107 18.49 -10.96 6.43
C ILE A 107 18.51 -9.48 6.85
N CYS A 108 18.77 -9.27 8.14
CA CYS A 108 18.76 -7.97 8.81
C CYS A 108 20.11 -7.63 9.49
N ASP A 109 21.20 -8.35 9.20
CA ASP A 109 22.46 -8.25 9.95
C ASP A 109 23.08 -6.84 9.94
N SER A 110 22.85 -6.09 8.86
CA SER A 110 23.33 -4.71 8.69
C SER A 110 22.30 -3.66 9.12
N CYS A 111 21.27 -4.06 9.86
CA CYS A 111 20.18 -3.20 10.31
C CYS A 111 20.18 -3.06 11.82
N SER A 112 20.00 -1.84 12.31
CA SER A 112 19.80 -1.56 13.73
C SER A 112 18.39 -2.01 14.15
N LEU A 113 18.33 -2.84 15.19
CA LEU A 113 17.07 -3.30 15.79
C LEU A 113 16.25 -2.16 16.43
N ILE A 114 16.90 -1.04 16.78
CA ILE A 114 16.27 0.08 17.45
C ILE A 114 15.71 1.08 16.43
N SER A 115 16.53 1.50 15.47
CA SER A 115 16.10 2.51 14.48
C SER A 115 15.40 1.89 13.28
N HIS A 116 15.52 0.57 13.08
CA HIS A 116 15.05 -0.13 11.88
C HIS A 116 15.62 0.48 10.59
N CYS A 117 16.86 0.98 10.70
CA CYS A 117 17.64 1.52 9.61
C CYS A 117 18.84 0.62 9.34
N CYS A 118 19.26 0.55 8.09
CA CYS A 118 20.32 -0.31 7.60
C CYS A 118 21.41 0.48 6.90
N THR A 119 22.59 -0.14 6.81
CA THR A 119 23.76 0.46 6.15
C THR A 119 23.63 0.51 4.63
N SER A 120 22.90 -0.44 4.03
CA SER A 120 22.62 -0.50 2.59
C SER A 120 21.12 -0.53 2.30
N PHE A 121 20.77 -0.08 1.09
CA PHE A 121 19.39 -0.05 0.61
C PHE A 121 18.85 -1.47 0.42
N GLU A 122 19.66 -2.35 -0.14
CA GLU A 122 19.31 -3.73 -0.46
C GLU A 122 19.04 -4.53 0.84
N ASP A 123 19.89 -4.36 1.87
CA ASP A 123 19.66 -4.96 3.20
C ASP A 123 18.36 -4.46 3.82
N CYS A 124 18.08 -3.15 3.74
CA CYS A 124 16.81 -2.59 4.20
C CYS A 124 15.63 -3.24 3.50
N THR A 125 15.69 -3.36 2.18
CA THR A 125 14.59 -3.91 1.37
C THR A 125 14.31 -5.37 1.72
N SER A 126 15.36 -6.18 1.83
CA SER A 126 15.25 -7.59 2.25
C SER A 126 14.67 -7.71 3.66
N CYS A 127 15.25 -7.00 4.63
CA CYS A 127 14.86 -7.05 6.04
C CYS A 127 13.42 -6.54 6.26
N CYS A 128 13.00 -5.53 5.51
CA CYS A 128 11.66 -4.95 5.54
C CYS A 128 10.56 -5.98 5.21
N LEU A 129 10.84 -6.92 4.32
CA LEU A 129 9.89 -7.96 3.90
C LEU A 129 9.63 -9.01 4.99
N LYS A 130 10.41 -9.03 6.08
CA LYS A 130 10.24 -10.02 7.16
C LYS A 130 8.84 -9.89 7.78
N ALA A 131 8.19 -11.02 8.04
CA ALA A 131 6.83 -11.07 8.59
C ALA A 131 6.67 -10.24 9.89
N ASP A 132 7.68 -10.26 10.76
CA ASP A 132 7.70 -9.51 12.02
C ASP A 132 7.57 -7.99 11.82
N HIS A 133 7.93 -7.49 10.63
CA HIS A 133 7.95 -6.06 10.32
C HIS A 133 6.68 -5.57 9.61
N ARG A 134 5.69 -6.45 9.34
CA ARG A 134 4.43 -6.09 8.65
C ARG A 134 3.72 -4.89 9.29
N ILE A 135 3.81 -4.74 10.60
CA ILE A 135 3.21 -3.60 11.32
C ILE A 135 3.80 -2.26 10.87
N HIS A 136 5.10 -2.20 10.57
CA HIS A 136 5.75 -0.99 10.07
C HIS A 136 5.28 -0.62 8.66
N LEU A 137 5.09 -1.62 7.78
CA LEU A 137 4.55 -1.42 6.44
C LEU A 137 3.10 -0.93 6.48
N GLN A 138 2.26 -1.54 7.33
CA GLN A 138 0.87 -1.10 7.51
C GLN A 138 0.80 0.34 8.02
N ASN A 139 1.63 0.70 9.00
CA ASN A 139 1.69 2.06 9.52
C ASN A 139 2.12 3.06 8.44
N TYR A 140 3.03 2.66 7.56
CA TYR A 140 3.43 3.49 6.42
C TYR A 140 2.29 3.66 5.41
N ILE A 141 1.55 2.61 5.09
CA ILE A 141 0.41 2.68 4.15
C ILE A 141 -0.73 3.52 4.69
N ARG A 142 -1.03 3.36 5.99
CA ARG A 142 -2.04 4.15 6.69
C ARG A 142 -1.59 5.59 6.97
N SER A 143 -0.43 6.01 6.47
CA SER A 143 0.04 7.38 6.57
C SER A 143 -1.02 8.35 6.04
N ARG A 144 -1.20 9.45 6.77
CA ARG A 144 -2.13 10.52 6.37
C ARG A 144 -1.46 11.56 5.45
N ASP A 145 -0.15 11.43 5.23
CA ASP A 145 0.59 12.31 4.33
C ASP A 145 0.17 12.11 2.88
N LEU A 146 -0.24 13.21 2.21
CA LEU A 146 -0.73 13.19 0.84
C LEU A 146 0.35 12.76 -0.15
N LYS A 147 1.61 13.17 0.08
CA LYS A 147 2.74 12.77 -0.77
C LYS A 147 2.98 11.27 -0.70
N THR A 148 2.92 10.71 0.51
CA THR A 148 3.00 9.27 0.74
C THR A 148 1.85 8.54 0.03
N LYS A 149 0.60 9.00 0.15
CA LYS A 149 -0.55 8.38 -0.53
C LYS A 149 -0.41 8.36 -2.06
N LEU A 150 0.05 9.46 -2.66
CA LEU A 150 0.31 9.53 -4.10
C LEU A 150 1.43 8.58 -4.54
N LEU A 151 2.46 8.40 -3.71
CA LEU A 151 3.52 7.45 -3.99
C LEU A 151 3.01 6.00 -3.91
N LEU A 152 2.18 5.70 -2.90
CA LEU A 152 1.62 4.38 -2.65
C LEU A 152 0.62 3.93 -3.72
N SER A 153 -0.08 4.84 -4.42
CA SER A 153 -1.06 4.47 -5.46
C SER A 153 -0.44 3.75 -6.67
N HIS A 154 0.88 3.75 -6.80
CA HIS A 154 1.60 3.03 -7.85
C HIS A 154 2.21 1.71 -7.38
N LEU A 155 2.07 1.36 -6.10
CA LEU A 155 2.68 0.18 -5.50
C LEU A 155 1.63 -0.91 -5.40
N SER A 156 2.02 -2.15 -5.74
CA SER A 156 1.08 -3.27 -5.77
C SER A 156 1.51 -4.44 -4.89
N THR A 157 2.79 -4.49 -4.52
CA THR A 157 3.35 -5.61 -3.76
C THR A 157 4.00 -5.15 -2.45
N PRO A 158 4.14 -6.03 -1.44
CA PRO A 158 4.93 -5.74 -0.24
C PRO A 158 6.37 -5.32 -0.57
N PHE A 159 6.93 -5.88 -1.65
CA PHE A 159 8.24 -5.51 -2.15
C PHE A 159 8.30 -4.05 -2.60
N ASP A 160 7.32 -3.59 -3.38
CA ASP A 160 7.22 -2.18 -3.81
C ASP A 160 7.15 -1.22 -2.62
N VAL A 161 6.39 -1.60 -1.59
CA VAL A 161 6.25 -0.82 -0.35
C VAL A 161 7.60 -0.72 0.37
N CYS A 162 8.34 -1.84 0.48
CA CYS A 162 9.68 -1.85 1.05
C CYS A 162 10.67 -1.02 0.22
N LEU A 163 10.65 -1.13 -1.11
CA LEU A 163 11.48 -0.31 -2.00
C LEU A 163 11.21 1.19 -1.82
N SER A 164 9.95 1.57 -1.70
CA SER A 164 9.55 2.96 -1.46
C SER A 164 10.03 3.44 -0.09
N ARG A 165 9.77 2.64 0.95
CA ARG A 165 10.06 3.02 2.33
C ARG A 165 11.55 3.11 2.61
N CYS A 166 12.33 2.15 2.12
CA CYS A 166 13.78 2.07 2.37
C CYS A 166 14.61 3.15 1.67
N ARG A 167 14.05 3.92 0.73
CA ARG A 167 14.76 5.06 0.13
C ARG A 167 15.17 6.06 1.21
N THR A 168 16.23 6.82 0.96
CA THR A 168 16.61 7.93 1.84
C THR A 168 15.52 8.99 1.83
N HIS A 169 14.98 9.33 3.01
CA HIS A 169 13.89 10.30 3.16
C HIS A 169 14.36 11.51 3.98
N SER A 170 13.65 12.63 3.82
CA SER A 170 13.90 13.85 4.61
C SER A 170 13.79 13.64 6.12
N ASN A 171 13.08 12.60 6.56
CA ASN A 171 12.95 12.27 7.97
C ASN A 171 14.18 11.53 8.54
N SER A 172 15.09 11.10 7.68
CA SER A 172 16.38 10.51 8.07
C SER A 172 17.48 11.57 8.19
N VAL A 173 17.16 12.85 7.97
CA VAL A 173 18.11 13.98 8.05
C VAL A 173 17.64 15.03 9.07
N ILE A 174 18.59 15.76 9.67
CA ILE A 174 18.34 16.78 10.70
C ILE A 174 18.32 18.21 10.13
N HIS A 175 19.48 18.73 9.72
CA HIS A 175 19.68 20.06 9.17
C HIS A 175 20.65 19.93 7.98
N GLU A 176 20.44 20.70 6.90
CA GLU A 176 21.34 20.73 5.73
C GLU A 176 21.62 19.37 5.04
N ASN A 177 20.69 18.42 5.11
CA ASN A 177 20.85 17.03 4.62
C ASN A 177 21.87 16.17 5.40
N GLU A 178 22.25 16.58 6.60
CA GLU A 178 23.01 15.73 7.52
C GLU A 178 22.12 14.59 8.03
N TYR A 179 22.57 13.34 7.88
CA TYR A 179 21.83 12.16 8.30
C TYR A 179 21.85 12.00 9.82
N ILE A 180 20.72 11.60 10.41
CA ILE A 180 20.60 11.27 11.85
C ILE A 180 21.60 10.19 12.25
N ASP A 181 21.79 9.20 11.37
CA ASP A 181 22.80 8.16 11.49
C ASP A 181 23.49 7.99 10.15
N ILE A 182 24.79 8.35 10.11
CA ILE A 182 25.61 8.25 8.90
C ILE A 182 25.90 6.78 8.55
N ALA A 183 25.90 5.88 9.54
CA ALA A 183 26.09 4.45 9.31
C ALA A 183 24.81 3.78 8.80
N HIS A 184 23.62 4.18 9.29
CA HIS A 184 22.33 3.55 8.93
C HIS A 184 21.35 4.54 8.27
N LYS A 185 21.47 4.70 6.94
CA LYS A 185 20.72 5.71 6.18
C LYS A 185 19.37 5.24 5.64
N TYR A 186 19.18 3.93 5.50
CA TYR A 186 18.04 3.34 4.81
C TYR A 186 17.07 2.72 5.80
N CYS A 187 15.90 3.29 5.98
CA CYS A 187 15.00 2.92 7.08
C CYS A 187 13.66 2.39 6.57
N PHE A 188 13.21 1.26 7.13
CA PHE A 188 11.87 0.72 6.84
C PHE A 188 10.82 1.09 7.90
N SER A 189 11.24 1.60 9.06
CA SER A 189 10.34 2.18 10.05
C SER A 189 10.57 3.69 10.20
N SER A 190 9.61 4.37 10.81
CA SER A 190 9.79 5.76 11.23
C SER A 190 10.66 5.80 12.49
N ILE A 191 11.75 6.56 12.45
CA ILE A 191 12.53 6.89 13.63
C ILE A 191 11.64 7.81 14.50
N SER A 192 11.02 7.28 15.55
CA SER A 192 10.26 8.07 16.50
C SER A 192 11.20 8.80 17.46
N ASN A 193 11.97 9.75 16.96
CA ASN A 193 12.52 10.82 17.80
C ASN A 193 11.51 11.97 17.80
N LYS A 194 10.33 11.71 18.38
CA LYS A 194 9.51 12.82 18.88
C LYS A 194 10.12 13.24 20.21
N LYS A 195 10.99 14.25 20.15
CA LYS A 195 11.19 15.15 21.28
C LYS A 195 9.97 16.06 21.40
#